data_AF-A0A950GWD7-F1
#
_entry.id   AF-A0A950GWD7-F1
#
_cell.length_a   1.000
_cell.length_b   1.000
_cell.length_c   1.000
_cell.angle_alpha   90.00
_cell.angle_beta   90.00
_cell.angle_gamma   90.00
#
_symmetry.space_group_name_H-M   'P 1'
#
loop_
_entity.id
_entity.type
_entity.pdbx_description
1 polymer ?
#
loop_
_entity_poly.entity_id
_entity_poly.type
_entity_poly.pdbx_seq_one_letter_code
_entity_poly.pdbx_strand_id
1 'polypeptide(L)'
;MSEILGNRPGWSVQDSPTPGVEPYWALLSSFGSTGLAVYVEGKTAHLYEEETDRDVTFGSAEELATWLDENRHATDTTPEPPHHILKWN
;
A
#
# COMPACT_ATOMS: atom_id res chain seq x y z
N MET A 1 12.87 1.84 -4.93
CA MET A 1 11.42 1.68 -4.64
C MET A 1 10.77 0.69 -5.59
N SER A 2 10.96 0.85 -6.90
CA SER A 2 10.46 -0.07 -7.94
C SER A 2 10.90 -1.53 -7.78
N GLU A 3 12.14 -1.80 -7.36
CA GLU A 3 12.59 -3.20 -7.11
C GLU A 3 11.94 -3.83 -5.87
N ILE A 4 11.56 -2.99 -4.89
CA ILE A 4 10.97 -3.42 -3.61
C ILE A 4 9.47 -3.65 -3.74
N LEU A 5 8.76 -2.71 -4.36
CA LEU A 5 7.29 -2.74 -4.47
C LEU A 5 6.81 -3.30 -5.82
N GLY A 6 7.57 -3.14 -6.90
CA GLY A 6 7.17 -3.61 -8.23
C GLY A 6 7.10 -5.14 -8.36
N ASN A 7 7.76 -5.87 -7.46
CA ASN A 7 7.65 -7.33 -7.38
C ASN A 7 6.57 -7.80 -6.40
N ARG A 8 5.89 -6.88 -5.69
CA ARG A 8 4.86 -7.21 -4.71
C ARG A 8 3.46 -7.17 -5.37
N PRO A 9 2.65 -8.23 -5.25
CA PRO A 9 1.29 -8.25 -5.76
C PRO A 9 0.44 -7.12 -5.19
N GLY A 10 -0.43 -6.53 -6.02
CA GLY A 10 -1.37 -5.47 -5.62
C GLY A 10 -0.78 -4.06 -5.59
N TRP A 11 0.54 -3.93 -5.57
CA TRP A 11 1.21 -2.63 -5.64
C TRP A 11 1.27 -2.12 -7.08
N SER A 12 0.97 -0.83 -7.24
CA SER A 12 1.01 -0.16 -8.53
C SER A 12 1.54 1.26 -8.38
N VAL A 13 2.25 1.75 -9.39
CA VAL A 13 2.62 3.17 -9.44
C VAL A 13 1.40 3.99 -9.84
N GLN A 14 1.13 5.04 -9.09
CA GLN A 14 0.11 6.03 -9.36
C GLN A 14 0.78 7.39 -9.57
N ASP A 15 0.28 8.13 -10.55
CA ASP A 15 0.68 9.51 -10.76
C ASP A 15 0.15 10.38 -9.63
N SER A 16 0.96 11.33 -9.17
CA SER A 16 0.50 12.29 -8.18
C SER A 16 -0.50 13.26 -8.83
N PRO A 17 -1.66 13.52 -8.19
CA PRO A 17 -2.62 14.51 -8.69
C PRO A 17 -2.08 15.94 -8.59
N THR A 18 -1.02 16.15 -7.79
CA THR A 18 -0.36 17.45 -7.61
C THR A 18 0.80 17.59 -8.59
N PRO A 19 0.77 18.57 -9.52
CA PRO A 19 1.86 18.78 -10.47
C PRO A 19 3.20 19.04 -9.77
N GLY A 20 4.24 18.33 -10.20
CA GLY A 20 5.59 18.48 -9.66
C GLY A 20 5.91 17.61 -8.44
N VAL A 21 4.94 16.81 -7.97
CA VAL A 21 5.18 15.78 -6.95
C VAL A 21 5.55 14.47 -7.63
N GLU A 22 6.49 13.74 -7.02
CA GLU A 22 6.92 12.43 -7.53
C GLU A 22 5.76 11.43 -7.49
N PRO A 23 5.73 10.45 -8.43
CA PRO A 23 4.74 9.39 -8.39
C PRO A 23 4.87 8.56 -7.12
N TYR A 24 3.75 8.02 -6.65
CA TYR A 24 3.69 7.22 -5.44
C TYR A 24 3.25 5.80 -5.78
N TRP A 25 3.56 4.85 -4.90
CA TRP A 25 3.13 3.47 -5.01
C TRP A 25 1.88 3.26 -4.17
N ALA A 26 0.83 2.70 -4.73
CA ALA A 26 -0.42 2.43 -4.03
C ALA A 26 -0.72 0.94 -4.02
N LEU A 27 -1.18 0.46 -2.86
CA LEU A 27 -1.88 -0.81 -2.71
C LEU A 27 -3.37 -0.49 -2.55
N LEU A 28 -4.17 -0.92 -3.51
CA LEU A 28 -5.62 -0.75 -3.44
C LEU A 28 -6.21 -1.70 -2.40
N SER A 29 -7.13 -1.18 -1.59
CA SER A 29 -7.96 -1.99 -0.71
C SER A 29 -9.03 -2.72 -1.52
N SER A 30 -9.62 -3.75 -0.90
CA SER A 30 -10.71 -4.56 -1.48
C SER A 30 -11.93 -3.76 -1.93
N PHE A 31 -12.05 -2.49 -1.51
CA PHE A 31 -13.15 -1.58 -1.85
C PHE A 31 -12.77 -0.55 -2.94
N GLY A 32 -11.57 -0.64 -3.52
CA GLY A 32 -11.12 0.27 -4.58
C GLY A 32 -10.57 1.62 -4.07
N SER A 33 -10.46 1.81 -2.76
CA SER A 33 -9.76 2.95 -2.15
C SER A 33 -8.27 2.64 -1.97
N THR A 34 -7.46 3.65 -1.68
CA THR A 34 -6.00 3.46 -1.52
C THR A 34 -5.74 2.99 -0.10
N GLY A 35 -5.70 1.67 0.12
CA GLY A 35 -5.46 1.12 1.46
C GLY A 35 -4.11 1.58 2.03
N LEU A 36 -3.05 1.44 1.23
CA LEU A 36 -1.70 1.92 1.57
C LEU A 36 -1.11 2.72 0.41
N ALA A 37 -0.44 3.82 0.73
CA ALA A 37 0.35 4.60 -0.21
C ALA A 37 1.79 4.73 0.28
N VAL A 38 2.76 4.55 -0.61
CA VAL A 38 4.18 4.75 -0.35
C VAL A 38 4.72 5.82 -1.27
N TYR A 39 5.39 6.80 -0.71
CA TYR A 39 6.12 7.80 -1.47
C TYR A 39 7.50 8.03 -0.88
N VAL A 40 8.39 8.61 -1.67
CA VAL A 40 9.74 8.99 -1.23
C VAL A 40 9.80 10.51 -1.21
N GLU A 41 10.28 11.06 -0.11
CA GLU A 41 10.61 12.48 0.00
C GLU A 41 12.10 12.60 0.30
N GLY A 42 12.87 12.95 -0.73
CA GLY A 42 14.33 13.03 -0.64
C GLY A 42 14.99 11.65 -0.42
N LYS A 43 15.40 11.36 0.82
CA LYS A 43 16.03 10.07 1.21
C LYS A 43 15.14 9.21 2.10
N THR A 44 13.97 9.73 2.45
CA THR A 44 13.07 9.14 3.43
C THR A 44 11.92 8.48 2.71
N ALA A 45 11.54 7.28 3.14
CA ALA A 45 10.36 6.59 2.62
C ALA A 45 9.20 6.80 3.58
N HIS A 46 8.02 7.12 3.04
CA HIS A 46 6.80 7.34 3.80
C HIS A 46 5.79 6.26 3.41
N LEU A 47 5.10 5.71 4.41
CA LEU A 47 3.95 4.84 4.24
C LEU A 47 2.74 5.53 4.88
N TYR A 48 1.76 5.86 4.06
CA TYR A 48 0.47 6.36 4.49
C TYR A 48 -0.56 5.24 4.45
N GLU A 49 -1.27 5.04 5.55
CA GLU A 49 -2.38 4.11 5.70
C GLU A 49 -3.69 4.89 5.81
N GLU A 50 -4.56 4.77 4.80
CA GLU A 50 -5.82 5.52 4.74
C GLU A 50 -6.79 5.07 5.83
N GLU A 51 -6.86 3.75 6.12
CA GLU A 51 -7.82 3.19 7.08
C GLU A 51 -7.65 3.77 8.49
N THR A 52 -6.40 3.99 8.90
CA THR A 52 -6.07 4.47 10.24
C THR A 52 -5.61 5.94 10.25
N ASP A 53 -5.61 6.60 9.09
CA ASP A 53 -5.04 7.93 8.86
C ASP A 53 -3.63 8.08 9.46
N ARG A 54 -2.78 7.08 9.20
CA ARG A 54 -1.46 6.98 9.83
C ARG A 54 -0.36 7.15 8.80
N ASP A 55 0.57 8.05 9.09
CA ASP A 55 1.86 8.16 8.38
C ASP A 55 2.97 7.49 9.19
N VAL A 56 3.73 6.62 8.52
CA VAL A 56 4.93 5.99 9.08
C VAL A 56 6.12 6.35 8.21
N THR A 57 7.10 6.98 8.84
CA THR A 57 8.32 7.44 8.20
C THR A 57 9.46 6.44 8.44
N PHE A 58 10.18 6.08 7.38
CA PHE A 58 11.32 5.18 7.39
C PHE A 58 12.58 5.89 6.88
N GLY A 59 13.71 5.64 7.53
CA GLY A 59 15.00 6.26 7.15
C GLY A 59 15.55 5.75 5.83
N SER A 60 15.04 4.62 5.33
CA SER A 60 15.46 3.97 4.09
C SER A 60 14.35 3.13 3.48
N ALA A 61 14.51 2.83 2.18
CA ALA A 61 13.61 1.93 1.48
C ALA A 61 13.71 0.47 1.97
N GLU A 62 14.86 0.06 2.50
CA GLU A 62 15.09 -1.27 3.06
C GLU A 62 14.35 -1.48 4.39
N GLU A 63 14.31 -0.45 5.24
CA GLU A 63 13.51 -0.46 6.47
C GLU A 63 12.01 -0.60 6.16
N LEU A 64 11.51 0.15 5.16
CA LEU A 64 10.15 -0.01 4.67
C LEU A 64 9.90 -1.43 4.16
N ALA A 65 10.82 -1.97 3.34
CA ALA A 65 10.68 -3.32 2.78
C ALA A 65 10.54 -4.37 3.88
N THR A 66 11.39 -4.27 4.91
CA THR A 66 11.40 -5.14 6.09
C THR A 66 10.09 -5.01 6.86
N TRP A 67 9.64 -3.78 7.11
CA TRP A 67 8.37 -3.55 7.80
C TRP A 67 7.18 -4.15 7.05
N LEU A 68 7.13 -4.00 5.72
CA LEU A 68 6.08 -4.58 4.88
C LEU A 68 6.10 -6.12 4.90
N ASP A 69 7.28 -6.74 5.01
CA ASP A 69 7.39 -8.19 5.12
C ASP A 69 6.94 -8.72 6.49
N GLU A 70 7.23 -7.99 7.57
CA GLU A 70 6.78 -8.30 8.92
C GLU A 70 5.27 -8.04 9.12
N ASN A 71 4.75 -7.00 8.48
CA ASN A 71 3.35 -6.57 8.57
C ASN A 71 2.54 -7.04 7.37
N ARG A 72 2.84 -8.23 6.87
CA ARG A 72 2.20 -8.82 5.69
C ARG A 72 0.67 -8.84 5.78
N HIS A 73 0.10 -8.97 6.98
CA HIS A 73 -1.35 -8.87 7.24
C HIS A 73 -1.96 -7.52 6.88
N ALA A 74 -1.21 -6.41 6.99
CA ALA A 74 -1.65 -5.08 6.54
C ALA A 74 -1.62 -4.94 5.00
N THR A 75 -0.97 -5.87 4.31
CA THR A 75 -0.85 -5.92 2.84
C THR A 75 -1.62 -7.07 2.21
N ASP A 76 -2.18 -7.97 3.02
CA ASP A 76 -3.00 -9.11 2.56
C ASP A 76 -4.42 -8.60 2.31
N THR A 77 -4.57 -7.75 1.29
CA THR A 77 -5.88 -7.42 0.71
C THR A 77 -6.32 -8.53 -0.23
N THR A 78 -6.20 -9.80 0.19
CA THR A 78 -6.95 -10.87 -0.47
C THR A 78 -8.42 -10.49 -0.28
N PRO A 79 -9.19 -10.21 -1.34
CA PRO A 79 -10.62 -10.05 -1.17
C PRO A 79 -11.13 -11.39 -0.63
N GLU A 80 -11.57 -11.43 0.62
CA GLU A 80 -12.42 -12.54 1.04
C GLU A 80 -13.56 -12.58 0.01
N PRO A 81 -13.75 -13.68 -0.74
CA PRO A 81 -14.88 -13.79 -1.63
C PRO A 81 -16.11 -13.53 -0.77
N PRO A 82 -17.05 -12.66 -1.21
CA PRO A 82 -18.15 -12.28 -0.36
C PRO A 82 -18.83 -13.58 0.07
N HIS A 83 -18.91 -13.80 1.39
CA HIS A 83 -19.70 -14.86 1.98
C HIS A 83 -21.18 -14.54 1.72
N HIS A 84 -21.62 -14.67 0.46
CA HIS A 84 -23.01 -14.86 0.11
C HIS A 84 -23.39 -16.25 0.62
N ILE A 85 -23.59 -16.36 1.93
CA ILE A 85 -24.39 -17.43 2.52
C ILE A 85 -25.84 -17.08 2.18
N LEU A 86 -26.22 -17.28 0.91
CA LEU A 86 -27.60 -17.51 0.53
C LEU A 86 -27.91 -18.96 0.88
N LYS A 87 -28.16 -19.23 2.17
CA LYS A 87 -28.93 -20.41 2.56
C LYS A 87 -30.40 -20.03 2.51
N TRP A 88 -31.03 -20.27 1.37
CA TRP A 88 -32.46 -20.53 1.30
C TRP A 88 -32.63 -22.04 1.15
N ASN A 89 -33.11 -22.68 2.20
CA ASN A 89 -33.87 -23.93 2.12
C ASN A 89 -34.72 -24.09 3.38
#